data_AF-R8BA27-F1
#
_entry.id   AF-R8BA27-F1
#
_cell.length_a   1.000
_cell.length_b   1.000
_cell.length_c   1.000
_cell.angle_alpha   90.00
_cell.angle_beta   90.00
_cell.angle_gamma   90.00
#
_symmetry.space_group_name_H-M   'P 1'
#
loop_
_entity.id
_entity.type
_entity.pdbx_description
1 polymer ?
#
loop_
_entity_poly.entity_id
_entity_poly.type
_entity_poly.pdbx_seq_one_letter_code
_entity_poly.pdbx_strand_id
1 'polypeptide(L)'
;MKESEISIAGLSTESKPTLDIAEHLDDMEEQPGSGMDARYPLSYLMNRIHGETFGVQEKTLNDVVGARWFASSWISLDLAITAVHALGISSIGPLSLQSIALREESAAGILSRITQLQSFKIGIGTSNYSKAIRYLARNGDYETLRDLLQSDFHPDVFESKEMQATIFQSCMLSGDWKKYHLIGIVNLAASVDSAFLFSNELLLASIVDGNKQMTLQILNDMRSRNIDIFPSTSHKLSMRIGQRIGLHKGHRDTDVDYLIALSRQLARTPFPPPARVWERLLWHLGRNDKIDELEYLALEVTQLYTSWQSSPSPTMNLPVYDVPEAMKDGSPYEYFKPVPRELHIRHEAHPLQAVFHSMMQKSIVRLAFNYELRHGAANARIKGKLSRLSDFYIARGVRLLRLLRDQGVRVDPKAIKKAVLLRLTDLYGPTTGSTRSLEHSKYANRMTMPEVKQLFDDAWGEDFLGSLGEIEHFLVQEGNRRFEAERKYNATRSRSR
;
A
#
# COMPACT_ATOMS: atom_id res chain seq x y z
N MET A 1 -17.20 22.69 77.00
CA MET A 1 -15.82 22.69 77.54
C MET A 1 -15.06 23.83 76.86
N LYS A 2 -14.80 24.91 77.62
CA LYS A 2 -13.80 26.00 77.50
C LYS A 2 -13.53 26.60 76.09
N GLU A 3 -13.88 27.86 75.77
CA GLU A 3 -13.44 29.20 76.29
C GLU A 3 -11.94 29.56 76.13
N SER A 4 -11.72 30.86 75.87
CA SER A 4 -10.50 31.70 75.74
C SER A 4 -9.87 31.76 74.32
N GLU A 5 -9.93 32.86 73.54
CA GLU A 5 -9.61 34.30 73.70
C GLU A 5 -8.14 34.64 74.04
N ILE A 6 -7.65 35.71 73.38
CA ILE A 6 -6.52 36.66 73.60
C ILE A 6 -5.84 36.92 72.23
N SER A 7 -6.05 38.00 71.45
CA SER A 7 -5.97 39.48 71.67
C SER A 7 -4.52 39.94 71.95
N ILE A 8 -3.77 40.69 71.11
CA ILE A 8 -3.73 42.16 70.86
C ILE A 8 -2.37 42.37 70.14
N ALA A 9 -2.21 43.18 69.08
CA ALA A 9 -1.91 44.61 69.19
C ALA A 9 -1.96 45.29 67.82
N GLY A 10 -2.71 46.40 67.75
CA GLY A 10 -2.60 47.41 66.71
C GLY A 10 -1.78 48.61 67.19
N LEU A 11 -1.32 49.42 66.23
CA LEU A 11 -0.91 50.81 66.42
C LEU A 11 -1.21 51.59 65.12
N SER A 12 -2.14 52.54 65.26
CA SER A 12 -2.36 53.83 64.57
C SER A 12 -1.14 54.44 63.84
N THR A 13 -1.22 55.32 62.82
CA THR A 13 -2.21 56.34 62.38
C THR A 13 -1.76 56.98 61.06
N GLU A 14 -2.68 57.66 60.35
CA GLU A 14 -2.48 58.72 59.31
C GLU A 14 -1.85 58.30 57.96
N SER A 15 -2.26 58.74 56.76
CA SER A 15 -3.22 59.73 56.22
C SER A 15 -3.41 59.47 54.70
N LYS A 16 -4.62 59.73 54.17
CA LYS A 16 -5.12 59.59 52.75
C LYS A 16 -4.49 60.63 51.78
N PRO A 17 -4.82 60.75 50.45
CA PRO A 17 -5.78 60.02 49.56
C PRO A 17 -5.19 59.64 48.15
N THR A 18 -5.81 58.80 47.31
CA THR A 18 -6.72 59.19 46.19
C THR A 18 -7.37 57.91 45.61
N LEU A 19 -8.69 57.75 45.78
CA LEU A 19 -9.77 57.89 44.76
C LEU A 19 -9.67 56.81 43.65
N ASP A 20 -10.38 55.69 43.67
CA ASP A 20 -11.77 55.36 44.03
C ASP A 20 -12.80 55.93 43.04
N ILE A 21 -13.45 55.03 42.30
CA ILE A 21 -14.90 54.74 42.34
C ILE A 21 -15.36 54.21 40.98
N ALA A 22 -15.71 52.92 41.00
CA ALA A 22 -16.74 52.36 40.16
C ALA A 22 -18.10 52.74 40.76
N GLU A 23 -19.00 53.31 39.96
CA GLU A 23 -20.45 53.21 40.13
C GLU A 23 -21.17 53.94 39.00
N HIS A 24 -21.93 53.21 38.18
CA HIS A 24 -23.38 53.41 38.02
C HIS A 24 -23.93 52.51 36.92
N LEU A 25 -24.92 51.71 37.32
CA LEU A 25 -25.90 51.05 36.46
C LEU A 25 -27.03 52.03 36.13
N ASP A 26 -27.71 51.70 35.03
CA ASP A 26 -28.99 52.22 34.49
C ASP A 26 -28.98 53.55 33.74
N ASP A 27 -29.18 53.47 32.41
CA ASP A 27 -30.49 53.80 31.81
C ASP A 27 -30.53 53.59 30.27
N MET A 28 -31.70 53.15 29.80
CA MET A 28 -32.33 53.33 28.46
C MET A 28 -32.20 52.27 27.34
N GLU A 29 -33.31 51.53 27.21
CA GLU A 29 -34.17 51.35 26.01
C GLU A 29 -33.81 50.44 24.80
N GLU A 30 -34.83 49.63 24.46
CA GLU A 30 -35.02 48.71 23.35
C GLU A 30 -35.08 49.38 21.95
N GLN A 31 -34.26 48.93 20.98
CA GLN A 31 -34.59 48.22 19.70
C GLN A 31 -34.02 49.00 18.47
N PRO A 32 -33.98 48.44 17.24
CA PRO A 32 -33.22 47.28 16.75
C PRO A 32 -32.31 47.67 15.56
N GLY A 33 -31.11 47.10 15.44
CA GLY A 33 -30.17 47.53 14.39
C GLY A 33 -29.11 46.50 14.00
N SER A 34 -29.37 45.83 12.87
CA SER A 34 -28.41 45.32 11.89
C SER A 34 -26.92 45.66 12.13
N GLY A 35 -26.09 44.63 12.25
CA GLY A 35 -24.64 44.71 12.10
C GLY A 35 -23.86 44.17 13.30
N MET A 36 -23.79 42.84 13.44
CA MET A 36 -22.98 42.22 14.50
C MET A 36 -21.53 42.06 14.04
N ASP A 37 -20.63 42.78 14.72
CA ASP A 37 -19.19 42.94 14.46
C ASP A 37 -18.43 41.61 14.29
N ALA A 38 -17.80 41.44 13.12
CA ALA A 38 -16.89 40.33 12.79
C ALA A 38 -15.51 40.40 13.49
N ARG A 39 -15.35 41.22 14.54
CA ARG A 39 -14.04 41.50 15.20
C ARG A 39 -13.66 40.52 16.31
N TYR A 40 -14.58 39.67 16.76
CA TYR A 40 -14.35 38.73 17.87
C TYR A 40 -13.51 37.47 17.56
N PRO A 41 -13.45 36.89 16.35
CA PRO A 41 -12.67 35.67 16.11
C PRO A 41 -11.15 35.89 16.12
N LEU A 42 -10.70 37.05 15.61
CA LEU A 42 -9.29 37.35 15.38
C LEU A 42 -8.58 37.84 16.66
N SER A 43 -9.28 38.55 17.54
CA SER A 43 -8.77 38.99 18.84
C SER A 43 -8.58 37.82 19.81
N TYR A 44 -9.49 36.84 19.81
CA TYR A 44 -9.34 35.59 20.55
C TYR A 44 -8.13 34.77 20.08
N LEU A 45 -7.83 34.79 18.77
CA LEU A 45 -6.66 34.13 18.18
C LEU A 45 -5.35 34.89 18.43
N MET A 46 -5.34 36.22 18.37
CA MET A 46 -4.17 37.02 18.77
C MET A 46 -3.78 36.77 20.23
N ASN A 47 -4.76 36.62 21.12
CA ASN A 47 -4.51 36.21 22.51
C ASN A 47 -4.00 34.76 22.63
N ARG A 48 -4.30 33.87 21.68
CA ARG A 48 -3.87 32.46 21.69
C ARG A 48 -2.46 32.27 21.09
N ILE A 49 -2.05 33.13 20.16
CA ILE A 49 -0.70 33.19 19.58
C ILE A 49 0.36 33.51 20.65
N HIS A 50 0.00 34.22 21.73
CA HIS A 50 0.92 34.52 22.84
C HIS A 50 1.14 33.35 23.83
N GLY A 51 0.51 32.19 23.60
CA GLY A 51 0.68 30.99 24.42
C GLY A 51 1.92 30.13 24.11
N GLU A 52 2.69 30.48 23.07
CA GLU A 52 3.91 29.75 22.69
C GLU A 52 5.05 29.84 23.72
N THR A 53 5.00 30.80 24.65
CA THR A 53 6.05 30.99 25.67
C THR A 53 6.02 29.94 26.80
N PHE A 54 5.00 29.07 26.88
CA PHE A 54 4.78 28.19 28.06
C PHE A 54 4.43 26.70 27.78
N GLY A 55 4.93 26.11 26.68
CA GLY A 55 5.06 24.64 26.54
C GLY A 55 3.81 23.79 26.85
N VAL A 56 2.70 23.96 26.10
CA VAL A 56 1.47 23.17 26.29
C VAL A 56 1.15 22.30 25.06
N GLN A 57 0.69 21.07 25.33
CA GLN A 57 0.34 19.99 24.39
C GLN A 57 -0.67 20.35 23.29
N GLU A 58 -0.66 19.56 22.20
CA GLU A 58 -1.53 19.60 21.01
C GLU A 58 -2.95 20.11 21.31
N LYS A 59 -3.29 21.30 20.81
CA LYS A 59 -4.60 21.93 21.09
C LYS A 59 -5.54 21.76 19.91
N THR A 60 -6.65 21.05 20.13
CA THR A 60 -7.80 21.05 19.22
C THR A 60 -8.38 22.48 19.11
N LEU A 61 -8.84 22.83 17.91
CA LEU A 61 -9.62 24.05 17.71
C LEU A 61 -11.00 23.86 18.33
N ASN A 62 -11.51 24.87 19.07
CA ASN A 62 -12.91 24.85 19.47
C ASN A 62 -13.76 24.87 18.19
N ASP A 63 -14.51 23.79 17.96
CA ASP A 63 -15.18 23.54 16.68
C ASP A 63 -16.17 24.65 16.30
N VAL A 64 -16.79 25.31 17.29
CA VAL A 64 -17.70 26.44 17.04
C VAL A 64 -16.95 27.65 16.48
N VAL A 65 -15.73 27.90 16.97
CA VAL A 65 -14.88 28.99 16.48
C VAL A 65 -14.33 28.65 15.10
N GLY A 66 -13.95 27.39 14.89
CA GLY A 66 -13.51 26.89 13.57
C GLY A 66 -14.61 26.97 12.52
N ALA A 67 -15.83 26.55 12.84
CA ALA A 67 -16.99 26.64 11.96
C ALA A 67 -17.24 28.07 11.48
N ARG A 68 -17.26 29.03 12.41
CA ARG A 68 -17.44 30.47 12.07
C ARG A 68 -16.34 30.99 11.16
N TRP A 69 -15.10 30.54 11.35
CA TRP A 69 -13.99 30.94 10.50
C TRP A 69 -14.10 30.33 9.10
N PHE A 70 -14.38 29.04 8.98
CA PHE A 70 -14.55 28.40 7.68
C PHE A 70 -15.79 28.89 6.92
N ALA A 71 -16.85 29.29 7.62
CA ALA A 71 -18.05 29.89 7.04
C ALA A 71 -17.80 31.31 6.48
N SER A 72 -16.71 31.97 6.89
CA SER A 72 -16.40 33.33 6.46
C SER A 72 -16.00 33.38 4.98
N SER A 73 -16.78 34.11 4.17
CA SER A 73 -16.59 34.21 2.71
C SER A 73 -15.46 35.15 2.27
N TRP A 74 -14.95 36.00 3.16
CA TRP A 74 -13.89 36.97 2.86
C TRP A 74 -12.49 36.37 2.71
N ILE A 75 -12.31 35.09 3.08
CA ILE A 75 -11.06 34.33 2.91
C ILE A 75 -11.34 33.07 2.08
N SER A 76 -10.44 32.72 1.16
CA SER A 76 -10.52 31.46 0.41
C SER A 76 -10.33 30.25 1.34
N LEU A 77 -10.98 29.12 1.02
CA LEU A 77 -10.80 27.89 1.80
C LEU A 77 -9.33 27.45 1.86
N ASP A 78 -8.59 27.66 0.78
CA ASP A 78 -7.15 27.35 0.72
C ASP A 78 -6.35 28.14 1.76
N LEU A 79 -6.58 29.45 1.86
CA LEU A 79 -5.89 30.30 2.83
C LEU A 79 -6.31 29.96 4.26
N ALA A 80 -7.59 29.65 4.49
CA ALA A 80 -8.09 29.21 5.78
C ALA A 80 -7.44 27.88 6.23
N ILE A 81 -7.34 26.88 5.33
CA ILE A 81 -6.71 25.59 5.62
C ILE A 81 -5.22 25.75 5.89
N THR A 82 -4.50 26.56 5.10
CA THR A 82 -3.09 26.85 5.34
C THR A 82 -2.87 27.56 6.69
N ALA A 83 -3.74 28.49 7.07
CA ALA A 83 -3.66 29.16 8.36
C ALA A 83 -3.90 28.19 9.54
N VAL A 84 -4.86 27.28 9.43
CA VAL A 84 -5.10 26.23 10.44
C VAL A 84 -3.89 25.30 10.59
N HIS A 85 -3.26 24.93 9.48
CA HIS A 85 -2.00 24.15 9.52
C HIS A 85 -0.86 24.92 10.19
N ALA A 86 -0.69 26.22 9.86
CA ALA A 86 0.34 27.07 10.45
C ALA A 86 0.17 27.26 11.97
N LEU A 87 -1.07 27.15 12.47
CA LEU A 87 -1.41 27.22 13.89
C LEU A 87 -1.22 25.88 14.64
N GLY A 88 -0.72 24.83 13.98
CA GLY A 88 -0.44 23.54 14.60
C GLY A 88 -1.67 22.74 15.03
N ILE A 89 -2.83 23.01 14.42
CA ILE A 89 -4.08 22.31 14.74
C ILE A 89 -4.09 20.94 14.05
N SER A 90 -4.16 19.87 14.83
CA SER A 90 -4.12 18.49 14.33
C SER A 90 -5.49 17.93 13.94
N SER A 91 -6.59 18.54 14.36
CA SER A 91 -7.94 18.12 13.97
C SER A 91 -8.99 19.23 14.03
N ILE A 92 -10.01 19.10 13.17
CA ILE A 92 -11.24 19.92 13.14
C ILE A 92 -12.44 19.06 13.53
N GLY A 93 -13.48 19.68 14.09
CA GLY A 93 -14.72 19.01 14.45
C GLY A 93 -15.79 19.03 13.36
N PRO A 94 -16.98 18.46 13.65
CA PRO A 94 -18.06 18.29 12.68
C PRO A 94 -18.65 19.61 12.14
N LEU A 95 -18.75 20.67 12.95
CA LEU A 95 -19.30 21.97 12.52
C LEU A 95 -18.32 22.72 11.62
N SER A 96 -17.03 22.62 11.91
CA SER A 96 -15.97 23.13 11.03
C SER A 96 -16.02 22.43 9.68
N LEU A 97 -16.16 21.10 9.67
CA LEU A 97 -16.28 20.32 8.44
C LEU A 97 -17.56 20.69 7.66
N GLN A 98 -18.70 20.87 8.34
CA GLN A 98 -19.94 21.33 7.72
C GLN A 98 -19.77 22.68 7.02
N SER A 99 -19.09 23.62 7.67
CA SER A 99 -18.85 24.97 7.13
C SER A 99 -17.94 24.96 5.90
N ILE A 100 -16.96 24.05 5.85
CA ILE A 100 -16.15 23.81 4.65
C ILE A 100 -17.01 23.19 3.55
N ALA A 101 -17.80 22.17 3.88
CA ALA A 101 -18.60 21.43 2.91
C ALA A 101 -19.72 22.29 2.29
N LEU A 102 -20.34 23.20 3.06
CA LEU A 102 -21.37 24.14 2.58
C LEU A 102 -20.85 25.15 1.55
N ARG A 103 -19.53 25.35 1.48
CA ARG A 103 -18.88 26.26 0.51
C ARG A 103 -18.54 25.57 -0.81
N GLU A 104 -18.73 24.27 -0.92
CA GLU A 104 -18.41 23.49 -2.11
C GLU A 104 -19.69 23.09 -2.87
N GLU A 105 -19.69 23.31 -4.19
CA GLU A 105 -20.87 23.10 -5.05
C GLU A 105 -21.00 21.66 -5.57
N SER A 106 -20.08 20.77 -5.20
CA SER A 106 -20.10 19.38 -5.65
C SER A 106 -19.51 18.41 -4.64
N ALA A 107 -19.92 17.15 -4.70
CA ALA A 107 -19.35 16.06 -3.90
C ALA A 107 -17.84 15.89 -4.14
N ALA A 108 -17.39 16.10 -5.38
CA ALA A 108 -15.98 16.07 -5.75
C ALA A 108 -15.17 17.23 -5.13
N GLY A 109 -15.76 18.43 -5.05
CA GLY A 109 -15.16 19.58 -4.37
C GLY A 109 -14.97 19.31 -2.88
N ILE A 110 -15.99 18.77 -2.21
CA ILE A 110 -15.93 18.37 -0.79
C ILE A 110 -14.85 17.31 -0.56
N LEU A 111 -14.78 16.29 -1.43
CA LEU A 111 -13.74 15.26 -1.34
C LEU A 111 -12.34 15.85 -1.50
N SER A 112 -12.14 16.77 -2.45
CA SER A 112 -10.88 17.48 -2.66
C SER A 112 -10.45 18.25 -1.41
N ARG A 113 -11.37 18.95 -0.74
CA ARG A 113 -11.10 19.65 0.53
C ARG A 113 -10.75 18.69 1.66
N ILE A 114 -11.42 17.55 1.76
CA ILE A 114 -11.07 16.50 2.73
C ILE A 114 -9.66 15.96 2.46
N THR A 115 -9.30 15.71 1.20
CA THR A 115 -7.94 15.28 0.82
C THR A 115 -6.90 16.36 1.11
N GLN A 116 -7.21 17.63 0.88
CA GLN A 116 -6.35 18.76 1.23
C GLN A 116 -6.07 18.83 2.73
N LEU A 117 -7.10 18.73 3.57
CA LEU A 117 -6.95 18.67 5.04
C LEU A 117 -6.06 17.49 5.46
N GLN A 118 -6.26 16.31 4.86
CA GLN A 118 -5.44 15.12 5.12
C GLN A 118 -3.98 15.32 4.70
N SER A 119 -3.72 15.99 3.58
CA SER A 119 -2.35 16.29 3.13
C SER A 119 -1.58 17.18 4.11
N PHE A 120 -2.29 18.06 4.83
CA PHE A 120 -1.77 18.87 5.93
C PHE A 120 -1.82 18.17 7.29
N LYS A 121 -2.12 16.85 7.33
CA LYS A 121 -2.27 16.07 8.57
C LYS A 121 -3.34 16.61 9.52
N ILE A 122 -4.34 17.32 9.00
CA ILE A 122 -5.49 17.80 9.77
C ILE A 122 -6.60 16.74 9.69
N GLY A 123 -6.93 16.12 10.82
CA GLY A 123 -8.02 15.15 10.93
C GLY A 123 -9.40 15.82 10.92
N ILE A 124 -10.42 15.19 10.33
CA ILE A 124 -11.80 15.71 10.28
C ILE A 124 -12.72 15.18 11.40
N GLY A 125 -12.13 14.63 12.46
CA GLY A 125 -12.84 13.98 13.55
C GLY A 125 -13.42 12.60 13.21
N THR A 126 -13.99 11.94 14.22
CA THR A 126 -14.55 10.58 14.17
C THR A 126 -16.06 10.52 14.46
N SER A 127 -16.75 11.67 14.43
CA SER A 127 -18.21 11.72 14.61
C SER A 127 -18.93 10.98 13.47
N ASN A 128 -20.10 10.40 13.78
CA ASN A 128 -21.00 9.78 12.81
C ASN A 128 -21.39 10.78 11.71
N TYR A 129 -21.54 12.06 12.07
CA TYR A 129 -21.77 13.13 11.11
C TYR A 129 -20.60 13.33 10.13
N SER A 130 -19.36 13.43 10.62
CA SER A 130 -18.18 13.55 9.75
C SER A 130 -17.98 12.30 8.87
N LYS A 131 -18.30 11.11 9.38
CA LYS A 131 -18.28 9.85 8.63
C LYS A 131 -19.32 9.86 7.50
N ALA A 132 -20.52 10.35 7.77
CA ALA A 132 -21.60 10.46 6.79
C ALA A 132 -21.26 11.43 5.64
N ILE A 133 -20.70 12.62 5.96
CA ILE A 133 -20.22 13.56 4.94
C ILE A 133 -19.19 12.89 4.03
N ARG A 134 -18.21 12.20 4.61
CA ARG A 134 -17.17 11.49 3.85
C ARG A 134 -17.75 10.36 2.99
N TYR A 135 -18.70 9.59 3.53
CA TYR A 135 -19.36 8.49 2.84
C TYR A 135 -20.16 8.96 1.62
N LEU A 136 -21.00 9.98 1.81
CA LEU A 136 -21.82 10.55 0.74
C LEU A 136 -20.97 11.23 -0.34
N ALA A 137 -19.94 11.99 0.06
CA ALA A 137 -19.01 12.62 -0.89
C ALA A 137 -18.25 11.59 -1.74
N ARG A 138 -17.86 10.44 -1.15
CA ARG A 138 -17.22 9.34 -1.88
C ARG A 138 -18.15 8.64 -2.86
N ASN A 139 -19.42 8.48 -2.49
CA ASN A 139 -20.42 7.84 -3.34
C ASN A 139 -20.95 8.76 -4.45
N GLY A 140 -20.56 10.04 -4.45
CA GLY A 140 -21.01 11.03 -5.42
C GLY A 140 -22.47 11.46 -5.24
N ASP A 141 -23.09 11.10 -4.11
CA ASP A 141 -24.49 11.45 -3.80
C ASP A 141 -24.56 12.87 -3.21
N TYR A 142 -24.42 13.86 -4.09
CA TYR A 142 -24.42 15.27 -3.70
C TYR A 142 -25.80 15.75 -3.25
N GLU A 143 -26.88 15.17 -3.77
CA GLU A 143 -28.26 15.56 -3.40
C GLU A 143 -28.53 15.23 -1.94
N THR A 144 -28.29 13.98 -1.51
CA THR A 144 -28.43 13.59 -0.10
C THR A 144 -27.43 14.31 0.80
N LEU A 145 -26.21 14.56 0.31
CA LEU A 145 -25.20 15.31 1.05
C LEU A 145 -25.64 16.76 1.30
N ARG A 146 -26.20 17.43 0.30
CA ARG A 146 -26.72 18.79 0.42
C ARG A 146 -27.88 18.82 1.41
N ASP A 147 -28.78 17.84 1.33
CA ASP A 147 -29.89 17.69 2.27
C ASP A 147 -29.42 17.48 3.71
N LEU A 148 -28.35 16.71 3.92
CA LEU A 148 -27.73 16.53 5.23
C LEU A 148 -27.10 17.83 5.76
N LEU A 149 -26.34 18.53 4.91
CA LEU A 149 -25.61 19.76 5.28
C LEU A 149 -26.55 20.92 5.59
N GLN A 150 -27.71 20.98 4.93
CA GLN A 150 -28.74 22.02 5.13
C GLN A 150 -29.80 21.62 6.16
N SER A 151 -29.71 20.42 6.73
CA SER A 151 -30.66 19.98 7.75
C SER A 151 -30.48 20.76 9.06
N ASP A 152 -31.59 20.96 9.78
CA ASP A 152 -31.59 21.58 11.11
C ASP A 152 -31.03 20.65 12.21
N PHE A 153 -30.50 19.47 11.84
CA PHE A 153 -29.94 18.53 12.79
C PHE A 153 -28.57 19.01 13.27
N HIS A 154 -28.44 19.24 14.57
CA HIS A 154 -27.14 19.43 15.18
C HIS A 154 -26.32 18.11 15.09
N PRO A 155 -25.01 18.15 14.78
CA PRO A 155 -24.19 16.94 14.65
C PRO A 155 -24.27 15.96 15.83
N ASP A 156 -24.44 16.46 17.06
CA ASP A 156 -24.58 15.65 18.28
C ASP A 156 -25.80 14.72 18.28
N VAL A 157 -26.86 15.09 17.54
CA VAL A 157 -28.06 14.25 17.38
C VAL A 157 -27.68 12.90 16.77
N PHE A 158 -26.68 12.87 15.89
CA PHE A 158 -26.21 11.65 15.25
C PHE A 158 -25.30 10.80 16.13
N GLU A 159 -24.89 11.29 17.31
CA GLU A 159 -24.11 10.52 18.28
C GLU A 159 -25.00 9.80 19.30
N SER A 160 -26.20 10.31 19.58
CA SER A 160 -27.13 9.75 20.57
C SER A 160 -28.17 8.82 19.94
N LYS A 161 -28.08 7.52 20.26
CA LYS A 161 -29.08 6.51 19.84
C LYS A 161 -30.49 6.82 20.36
N GLU A 162 -30.60 7.42 21.54
CA GLU A 162 -31.88 7.79 22.16
C GLU A 162 -32.56 8.93 21.39
N MET A 163 -31.79 9.95 20.99
CA MET A 163 -32.29 11.04 20.16
C MET A 163 -32.70 10.52 18.77
N GLN A 164 -31.87 9.68 18.15
CA GLN A 164 -32.20 9.07 16.85
C GLN A 164 -33.47 8.23 16.90
N ALA A 165 -33.67 7.41 17.95
CA ALA A 165 -34.87 6.60 18.12
C ALA A 165 -36.13 7.46 18.25
N THR A 166 -36.03 8.55 19.02
CA THR A 166 -37.11 9.52 19.20
C THR A 166 -37.46 10.21 17.87
N ILE A 167 -36.45 10.58 17.07
CA ILE A 167 -36.67 11.23 15.78
C ILE A 167 -37.21 10.22 14.76
N PHE A 168 -36.78 8.96 14.76
CA PHE A 168 -37.37 7.94 13.90
C PHE A 168 -38.86 7.76 14.19
N GLN A 169 -39.23 7.67 15.47
CA GLN A 169 -40.62 7.54 15.87
C GLN A 169 -41.45 8.77 15.45
N SER A 170 -40.91 9.97 15.61
CA SER A 170 -41.60 11.19 15.19
C SER A 170 -41.73 11.30 13.67
N CYS A 171 -40.71 10.90 12.90
CA CYS A 171 -40.75 10.89 11.43
C CYS A 171 -41.73 9.87 10.87
N MET A 172 -41.85 8.69 11.51
CA MET A 172 -42.85 7.68 11.12
C MET A 172 -44.28 8.16 11.35
N LEU A 173 -44.52 8.95 12.40
CA LEU A 173 -45.83 9.52 12.71
C LEU A 173 -46.18 10.73 11.84
N SER A 174 -45.20 11.57 11.50
CA SER A 174 -45.39 12.79 10.71
C SER A 174 -45.28 12.57 9.19
N GLY A 175 -44.78 11.41 8.75
CA GLY A 175 -44.54 11.10 7.33
C GLY A 175 -43.33 11.82 6.73
N ASP A 176 -42.42 12.34 7.56
CA ASP A 176 -41.20 13.04 7.12
C ASP A 176 -40.11 12.04 6.68
N TRP A 177 -40.31 11.47 5.49
CA TRP A 177 -39.40 10.48 4.90
C TRP A 177 -38.01 11.03 4.61
N LYS A 178 -37.89 12.36 4.41
CA LYS A 178 -36.61 13.02 4.15
C LYS A 178 -35.72 12.96 5.38
N LYS A 179 -36.23 13.32 6.56
CA LYS A 179 -35.50 13.20 7.83
C LYS A 179 -35.20 11.75 8.21
N TYR A 180 -36.16 10.85 7.95
CA TYR A 180 -35.96 9.40 8.13
C TYR A 180 -34.77 8.89 7.30
N HIS A 181 -34.71 9.26 6.02
CA HIS A 181 -33.62 8.90 5.11
C HIS A 181 -32.27 9.44 5.59
N LEU A 182 -32.21 10.70 6.05
CA LEU A 182 -30.99 11.33 6.55
C LEU A 182 -30.41 10.63 7.80
N ILE A 183 -31.25 10.22 8.74
CA ILE A 183 -30.76 9.46 9.91
C ILE A 183 -30.33 8.05 9.49
N GLY A 184 -31.10 7.43 8.58
CA GLY A 184 -30.76 6.12 8.01
C GLY A 184 -29.40 6.10 7.33
N ILE A 185 -29.10 7.11 6.50
CA ILE A 185 -27.84 7.19 5.76
C ILE A 185 -26.64 7.49 6.68
N VAL A 186 -26.83 8.30 7.72
CA VAL A 186 -25.78 8.57 8.72
C VAL A 186 -25.46 7.30 9.52
N ASN A 187 -26.48 6.54 9.92
CA ASN A 187 -26.29 5.27 10.61
C ASN A 187 -25.65 4.21 9.71
N LEU A 188 -26.03 4.17 8.43
CA LEU A 188 -25.36 3.33 7.44
C LEU A 188 -23.88 3.70 7.35
N ALA A 189 -23.56 4.98 7.16
CA ALA A 189 -22.18 5.46 7.07
C ALA A 189 -21.35 5.13 8.33
N ALA A 190 -21.92 5.31 9.52
CA ALA A 190 -21.28 4.97 10.79
C ALA A 190 -21.02 3.45 10.92
N SER A 191 -21.98 2.63 10.48
CA SER A 191 -21.85 1.17 10.51
C SER A 191 -20.80 0.65 9.52
N VAL A 192 -20.75 1.23 8.31
CA VAL A 192 -19.76 0.90 7.27
C VAL A 192 -18.36 1.26 7.73
N ASP A 193 -18.17 2.45 8.29
CA ASP A 193 -16.87 2.90 8.80
C ASP A 193 -16.40 2.05 10.01
N SER A 194 -17.32 1.69 10.91
CA SER A 194 -17.01 0.80 12.04
C SER A 194 -16.63 -0.60 11.58
N ALA A 195 -17.36 -1.17 10.61
CA ALA A 195 -17.02 -2.47 10.02
C ALA A 195 -15.66 -2.44 9.31
N PHE A 196 -15.34 -1.34 8.63
CA PHE A 196 -14.07 -1.13 7.95
C PHE A 196 -12.89 -1.03 8.94
N LEU A 197 -13.02 -0.26 10.02
CA LEU A 197 -12.02 -0.18 11.09
C LEU A 197 -11.82 -1.53 11.78
N PHE A 198 -12.91 -2.15 12.24
CA PHE A 198 -12.88 -3.44 12.94
C PHE A 198 -12.28 -4.55 12.08
N SER A 199 -12.63 -4.62 10.80
CA SER A 199 -12.08 -5.66 9.89
C SER A 199 -10.58 -5.50 9.69
N ASN A 200 -10.08 -4.27 9.57
CA ASN A 200 -8.65 -3.99 9.45
C ASN A 200 -7.89 -4.31 10.74
N GLU A 201 -8.45 -4.01 11.91
CA GLU A 201 -7.86 -4.37 13.21
C GLU A 201 -7.86 -5.89 13.42
N LEU A 202 -8.96 -6.56 13.11
CA LEU A 202 -9.10 -8.00 13.21
C LEU A 202 -8.11 -8.72 12.27
N LEU A 203 -7.92 -8.19 11.05
CA LEU A 203 -6.92 -8.68 10.11
C LEU A 203 -5.49 -8.54 10.67
N LEU A 204 -5.17 -7.40 11.31
CA LEU A 204 -3.87 -7.24 11.97
C LEU A 204 -3.69 -8.21 13.13
N ALA A 205 -4.72 -8.42 13.95
CA ALA A 205 -4.70 -9.37 15.05
C ALA A 205 -4.49 -10.81 14.56
N SER A 206 -5.18 -11.24 13.49
CA SER A 206 -5.05 -12.60 12.95
C SER A 206 -3.65 -12.90 12.40
N ILE A 207 -2.95 -11.87 11.89
CA ILE A 207 -1.57 -11.99 11.41
C ILE A 207 -0.59 -12.16 12.58
N VAL A 208 -0.81 -11.42 13.67
CA VAL A 208 0.02 -11.52 14.88
C VAL A 208 -0.14 -12.89 15.52
N ASP A 209 -1.38 -13.36 15.64
CA ASP A 209 -1.71 -14.69 16.14
C ASP A 209 -1.19 -15.82 15.22
N GLY A 210 -0.96 -15.51 13.95
CA GLY A 210 -0.44 -16.45 12.97
C GLY A 210 -1.49 -17.43 12.42
N ASN A 211 -2.78 -17.17 12.69
CA ASN A 211 -3.89 -17.96 12.18
C ASN A 211 -4.11 -17.69 10.69
N LYS A 212 -3.52 -18.55 9.86
CA LYS A 212 -3.51 -18.46 8.40
C LYS A 212 -4.92 -18.54 7.80
N GLN A 213 -5.74 -19.48 8.29
CA GLN A 213 -7.10 -19.70 7.78
C GLN A 213 -7.97 -18.48 8.08
N MET A 214 -7.94 -18.00 9.31
CA MET A 214 -8.68 -16.80 9.72
C MET A 214 -8.25 -15.58 8.91
N THR A 215 -6.95 -15.40 8.68
CA THR A 215 -6.44 -14.27 7.89
C THR A 215 -6.99 -14.27 6.46
N LEU A 216 -7.00 -15.43 5.79
CA LEU A 216 -7.57 -15.54 4.44
C LEU A 216 -9.10 -15.40 4.43
N GLN A 217 -9.78 -15.88 5.47
CA GLN A 217 -11.24 -15.71 5.62
C GLN A 217 -11.59 -14.24 5.78
N ILE A 218 -10.94 -13.51 6.69
CA ILE A 218 -11.16 -12.07 6.89
C ILE A 218 -10.94 -11.30 5.58
N LEU A 219 -9.86 -11.60 4.84
CA LEU A 219 -9.60 -10.95 3.55
C LEU A 219 -10.68 -11.24 2.50
N ASN A 220 -11.18 -12.48 2.43
CA ASN A 220 -12.27 -12.84 1.53
C ASN A 220 -13.58 -12.17 1.95
N ASP A 221 -13.86 -12.07 3.25
CA ASP A 221 -15.05 -11.42 3.80
C ASP A 221 -15.02 -9.93 3.52
N MET A 222 -13.90 -9.26 3.79
CA MET A 222 -13.68 -7.86 3.46
C MET A 222 -13.92 -7.61 1.97
N ARG A 223 -13.38 -8.47 1.10
CA ARG A 223 -13.62 -8.38 -0.35
C ARG A 223 -15.09 -8.58 -0.71
N SER A 224 -15.77 -9.57 -0.14
CA SER A 224 -17.19 -9.85 -0.43
C SER A 224 -18.11 -8.69 -0.04
N ARG A 225 -17.69 -7.91 0.97
CA ARG A 225 -18.41 -6.76 1.51
C ARG A 225 -17.93 -5.43 0.92
N ASN A 226 -17.02 -5.44 -0.07
CA ASN A 226 -16.37 -4.25 -0.63
C ASN A 226 -15.74 -3.34 0.44
N ILE A 227 -15.13 -3.94 1.47
CA ILE A 227 -14.40 -3.25 2.53
C ILE A 227 -12.93 -3.18 2.10
N ASP A 228 -12.42 -1.97 1.93
CA ASP A 228 -11.03 -1.75 1.56
C ASP A 228 -10.04 -2.13 2.68
N ILE A 229 -8.79 -2.37 2.30
CA ILE A 229 -7.69 -2.56 3.25
C ILE A 229 -6.97 -1.23 3.43
N PHE A 230 -6.60 -0.87 4.67
CA PHE A 230 -5.79 0.31 4.91
C PHE A 230 -4.39 0.19 4.26
N PRO A 231 -3.81 1.30 3.76
CA PRO A 231 -2.44 1.32 3.30
C PRO A 231 -1.45 0.80 4.37
N SER A 232 -1.63 1.19 5.63
CA SER A 232 -0.80 0.74 6.75
C SER A 232 -0.94 -0.76 7.03
N THR A 233 -2.16 -1.31 6.93
CA THR A 233 -2.42 -2.75 7.06
C THR A 233 -1.79 -3.54 5.91
N SER A 234 -1.95 -3.09 4.66
CA SER A 234 -1.31 -3.70 3.49
C SER A 234 0.22 -3.68 3.59
N HIS A 235 0.80 -2.58 4.06
CA HIS A 235 2.24 -2.47 4.31
C HIS A 235 2.72 -3.48 5.36
N LYS A 236 2.05 -3.57 6.52
CA LYS A 236 2.38 -4.55 7.59
C LYS A 236 2.28 -5.99 7.08
N LEU A 237 1.26 -6.30 6.30
CA LEU A 237 1.09 -7.60 5.64
C LEU A 237 2.27 -7.92 4.71
N SER A 238 2.63 -6.98 3.85
CA SER A 238 3.74 -7.11 2.92
C SER A 238 5.08 -7.32 3.64
N MET A 239 5.32 -6.59 4.73
CA MET A 239 6.50 -6.77 5.58
C MET A 239 6.54 -8.16 6.22
N ARG A 240 5.40 -8.66 6.71
CA ARG A 240 5.31 -9.99 7.30
C ARG A 240 5.59 -11.10 6.28
N ILE A 241 5.08 -10.97 5.05
CA ILE A 241 5.40 -11.87 3.94
C ILE A 241 6.91 -11.85 3.67
N GLY A 242 7.49 -10.65 3.57
CA GLY A 242 8.93 -10.46 3.35
C GLY A 242 9.80 -11.14 4.41
N GLN A 243 9.45 -11.01 5.70
CA GLN A 243 10.16 -11.63 6.83
C GLN A 243 10.09 -13.16 6.81
N ARG A 244 8.98 -13.75 6.37
CA ARG A 244 8.82 -15.22 6.33
C ARG A 244 9.53 -15.87 5.15
N ILE A 245 9.74 -15.13 4.04
CA ILE A 245 10.41 -15.66 2.85
C ILE A 245 11.94 -15.51 2.95
N GLY A 246 12.42 -14.50 3.66
CA GLY A 246 13.85 -14.27 3.86
C GLY A 246 14.23 -14.53 5.30
N LEU A 247 14.98 -15.61 5.57
CA LEU A 247 16.13 -15.54 6.49
C LEU A 247 17.06 -16.77 6.41
N HIS A 248 16.60 -18.03 6.36
CA HIS A 248 17.56 -19.15 6.48
C HIS A 248 17.23 -20.40 5.64
N LYS A 249 18.28 -20.98 5.03
CA LYS A 249 18.32 -22.38 4.55
C LYS A 249 18.06 -23.30 5.75
N GLY A 250 16.81 -23.62 6.05
CA GLY A 250 16.52 -24.48 7.20
C GLY A 250 15.07 -24.51 7.67
N HIS A 251 14.27 -23.48 7.43
CA HIS A 251 12.83 -23.58 7.70
C HIS A 251 12.16 -24.39 6.59
N ARG A 252 11.96 -25.68 6.87
CA ARG A 252 11.11 -26.61 6.09
C ARG A 252 9.61 -26.23 6.13
N ASP A 253 9.26 -25.10 6.75
CA ASP A 253 7.89 -24.78 7.19
C ASP A 253 7.48 -23.35 6.82
N THR A 254 8.07 -22.79 5.77
CA THR A 254 7.48 -21.61 5.13
C THR A 254 6.28 -22.11 4.31
N ASP A 255 5.07 -21.82 4.76
CA ASP A 255 3.84 -22.09 4.01
C ASP A 255 3.74 -21.12 2.83
N VAL A 256 4.45 -21.46 1.76
CA VAL A 256 4.55 -20.65 0.54
C VAL A 256 3.18 -20.48 -0.11
N ASP A 257 2.35 -21.51 -0.06
CA ASP A 257 1.04 -21.50 -0.69
C ASP A 257 0.13 -20.47 0.00
N TYR A 258 0.17 -20.40 1.34
CA TYR A 258 -0.45 -19.32 2.10
C TYR A 258 0.10 -17.94 1.72
N LEU A 259 1.42 -17.78 1.60
CA LEU A 259 2.03 -16.48 1.27
C LEU A 259 1.70 -16.01 -0.16
N ILE A 260 1.63 -16.93 -1.12
CA ILE A 260 1.17 -16.65 -2.48
C ILE A 260 -0.30 -16.23 -2.45
N ALA A 261 -1.16 -16.98 -1.75
CA ALA A 261 -2.58 -16.66 -1.62
C ALA A 261 -2.79 -15.27 -1.01
N LEU A 262 -2.03 -14.94 0.04
CA LEU A 262 -2.06 -13.63 0.68
C LEU A 262 -1.62 -12.51 -0.28
N SER A 263 -0.52 -12.72 -1.00
CA SER A 263 0.00 -11.75 -1.98
C SER A 263 -1.00 -11.51 -3.13
N ARG A 264 -1.68 -12.57 -3.60
CA ARG A 264 -2.75 -12.48 -4.61
C ARG A 264 -3.94 -11.66 -4.13
N GLN A 265 -4.36 -11.81 -2.87
CA GLN A 265 -5.46 -11.02 -2.32
C GLN A 265 -5.07 -9.55 -2.22
N LEU A 266 -3.86 -9.25 -1.74
CA LEU A 266 -3.35 -7.88 -1.67
C LEU A 266 -3.25 -7.21 -3.04
N ALA A 267 -2.80 -7.95 -4.06
CA ALA A 267 -2.71 -7.46 -5.43
C ALA A 267 -4.05 -7.06 -6.07
N ARG A 268 -5.16 -7.52 -5.51
CA ARG A 268 -6.51 -7.15 -5.97
C ARG A 268 -7.04 -5.90 -5.28
N THR A 269 -6.31 -5.38 -4.29
CA THR A 269 -6.68 -4.16 -3.58
C THR A 269 -5.97 -2.94 -4.20
N PRO A 270 -6.40 -1.71 -3.86
CA PRO A 270 -5.69 -0.51 -4.26
C PRO A 270 -4.26 -0.41 -3.71
N PHE A 271 -3.82 -1.31 -2.82
CA PHE A 271 -2.51 -1.28 -2.17
C PHE A 271 -1.78 -2.62 -2.36
N PRO A 272 -1.15 -2.84 -3.52
CA PRO A 272 -0.53 -4.12 -3.85
C PRO A 272 0.77 -4.39 -3.08
N PRO A 273 1.22 -5.66 -3.02
CA PRO A 273 2.50 -6.00 -2.39
C PRO A 273 3.68 -5.48 -3.23
N PRO A 274 4.83 -5.18 -2.59
CA PRO A 274 6.02 -4.73 -3.30
C PRO A 274 6.57 -5.74 -4.32
N ALA A 275 7.22 -5.26 -5.38
CA ALA A 275 7.88 -6.11 -6.39
C ALA A 275 8.83 -7.13 -5.77
N ARG A 276 9.56 -6.73 -4.73
CA ARG A 276 10.47 -7.60 -3.99
C ARG A 276 9.79 -8.81 -3.34
N VAL A 277 8.50 -8.73 -3.01
CA VAL A 277 7.73 -9.87 -2.48
C VAL A 277 7.56 -10.93 -3.57
N TRP A 278 7.15 -10.53 -4.78
CA TRP A 278 7.03 -11.45 -5.92
C TRP A 278 8.36 -12.08 -6.29
N GLU A 279 9.43 -11.27 -6.36
CA GLU A 279 10.79 -11.75 -6.62
C GLU A 279 11.20 -12.86 -5.62
N ARG A 280 10.95 -12.62 -4.33
CA ARG A 280 11.26 -13.58 -3.26
C ARG A 280 10.43 -14.86 -3.35
N LEU A 281 9.14 -14.76 -3.67
CA LEU A 281 8.28 -15.93 -3.87
C LEU A 281 8.76 -16.80 -5.03
N LEU A 282 9.10 -16.19 -6.18
CA LEU A 282 9.64 -16.90 -7.34
C LEU A 282 10.97 -17.59 -7.00
N TRP A 283 11.87 -16.91 -6.30
CA TRP A 283 13.11 -17.51 -5.81
C TRP A 283 12.86 -18.71 -4.89
N HIS A 284 11.86 -18.62 -4.03
CA HIS A 284 11.53 -19.68 -3.09
C HIS A 284 10.94 -20.90 -3.82
N LEU A 285 9.99 -20.71 -4.73
CA LEU A 285 9.42 -21.79 -5.54
C LEU A 285 10.52 -22.54 -6.32
N GLY A 286 11.39 -21.78 -6.99
CA GLY A 286 12.47 -22.34 -7.77
C GLY A 286 13.49 -23.14 -6.94
N ARG A 287 13.80 -22.70 -5.70
CA ARG A 287 14.72 -23.41 -4.81
C ARG A 287 14.16 -24.69 -4.21
N ASN A 288 12.83 -24.84 -4.19
CA ASN A 288 12.14 -26.02 -3.66
C ASN A 288 11.63 -26.94 -4.80
N ASP A 289 12.20 -26.82 -6.00
CA ASP A 289 11.86 -27.65 -7.16
C ASP A 289 10.35 -27.59 -7.56
N LYS A 290 9.64 -26.52 -7.17
CA LYS A 290 8.26 -26.22 -7.57
C LYS A 290 8.24 -25.38 -8.86
N ILE A 291 8.70 -25.96 -9.96
CA ILE A 291 8.90 -25.23 -11.24
C ILE A 291 7.57 -24.90 -11.93
N ASP A 292 6.58 -25.81 -11.89
CA ASP A 292 5.25 -25.57 -12.47
C ASP A 292 4.58 -24.35 -11.82
N GLU A 293 4.65 -24.25 -10.49
CA GLU A 293 4.11 -23.13 -9.74
C GLU A 293 4.89 -21.83 -9.98
N LEU A 294 6.21 -21.92 -10.15
CA LEU A 294 7.04 -20.77 -10.51
C LEU A 294 6.60 -20.19 -11.86
N GLU A 295 6.36 -21.04 -12.86
CA GLU A 295 5.92 -20.64 -14.18
C GLU A 295 4.56 -19.97 -14.15
N TYR A 296 3.60 -20.63 -13.48
CA TYR A 296 2.26 -20.09 -13.31
C TYR A 296 2.31 -18.72 -12.63
N LEU A 297 3.04 -18.61 -11.52
CA LEU A 297 3.15 -17.36 -10.77
C LEU A 297 3.86 -16.27 -11.58
N ALA A 298 4.91 -16.60 -12.35
CA ALA A 298 5.62 -15.64 -13.18
C ALA A 298 4.72 -15.03 -14.26
N LEU A 299 3.92 -15.86 -14.93
CA LEU A 299 2.95 -15.40 -15.92
C LEU A 299 1.81 -14.60 -15.25
N GLU A 300 1.30 -15.06 -14.11
CA GLU A 300 0.25 -14.38 -13.35
C GLU A 300 0.69 -12.98 -12.88
N VAL A 301 1.90 -12.85 -12.33
CA VAL A 301 2.45 -11.54 -11.92
C VAL A 301 2.61 -10.62 -13.11
N THR A 302 3.04 -11.14 -14.27
CA THR A 302 3.16 -10.33 -15.49
C THR A 302 1.79 -9.82 -15.94
N GLN A 303 0.80 -10.72 -15.99
CA GLN A 303 -0.58 -10.38 -16.32
C GLN A 303 -1.19 -9.36 -15.35
N LEU A 304 -0.89 -9.46 -14.06
CA LEU A 304 -1.33 -8.49 -13.06
C LEU A 304 -0.86 -7.08 -13.43
N TYR A 305 0.44 -6.88 -13.66
CA TYR A 305 0.98 -5.58 -14.04
C TYR A 305 0.49 -5.10 -15.41
N THR A 306 0.30 -5.99 -16.38
CA THR A 306 -0.28 -5.65 -17.70
C THR A 306 -1.75 -5.24 -17.57
N SER A 307 -2.52 -5.91 -16.70
CA SER A 307 -3.94 -5.57 -16.47
C SER A 307 -4.11 -4.20 -15.82
N TRP A 308 -3.19 -3.80 -14.94
CA TRP A 308 -3.20 -2.47 -14.33
C TRP A 308 -2.98 -1.34 -15.35
N GLN A 309 -2.19 -1.58 -16.40
CA GLN A 309 -2.05 -0.62 -17.50
C GLN A 309 -3.35 -0.46 -18.31
N SER A 310 -4.20 -1.48 -18.31
CA SER A 310 -5.50 -1.46 -18.98
C SER A 310 -6.64 -0.98 -18.05
N SER A 311 -6.33 -0.68 -16.79
CA SER A 311 -7.31 -0.21 -15.80
C SER A 311 -7.82 1.20 -16.15
N PRO A 312 -9.11 1.51 -15.92
CA PRO A 312 -9.66 2.85 -16.14
C PRO A 312 -9.08 3.90 -15.17
N SER A 313 -8.47 3.50 -14.06
CA SER A 313 -7.87 4.43 -13.09
C SER A 313 -6.65 5.17 -13.69
N PRO A 314 -6.56 6.51 -13.54
CA PRO A 314 -5.46 7.30 -14.10
C PRO A 314 -4.12 7.09 -13.36
N THR A 315 -4.19 6.66 -12.09
CA THR A 315 -3.02 6.43 -11.24
C THR A 315 -3.09 5.05 -10.61
N MET A 316 -1.90 4.52 -10.29
CA MET A 316 -1.71 3.26 -9.59
C MET A 316 -0.94 3.52 -8.30
N ASN A 317 -1.44 3.06 -7.17
CA ASN A 317 -0.67 3.15 -5.93
C ASN A 317 0.41 2.06 -5.93
N LEU A 318 1.66 2.48 -5.79
CA LEU A 318 2.81 1.60 -5.62
C LEU A 318 3.43 1.79 -4.24
N PRO A 319 3.96 0.72 -3.62
CA PRO A 319 4.77 0.85 -2.43
C PRO A 319 5.96 1.79 -2.68
N VAL A 320 6.31 2.64 -1.71
CA VAL A 320 7.38 3.66 -1.83
C VAL A 320 8.71 3.07 -2.35
N TYR A 321 9.01 1.81 -2.01
CA TYR A 321 10.23 1.13 -2.45
C TYR A 321 10.28 0.79 -3.95
N ASP A 322 9.12 0.73 -4.62
CA ASP A 322 9.00 0.41 -6.03
C ASP A 322 8.80 1.68 -6.89
N VAL A 323 8.78 2.85 -6.26
CA VAL A 323 8.55 4.14 -6.92
C VAL A 323 9.91 4.72 -7.34
N PRO A 324 10.07 5.21 -8.58
CA PRO A 324 11.29 5.87 -9.03
C PRO A 324 11.63 7.06 -8.11
N GLU A 325 12.92 7.31 -7.86
CA GLU A 325 13.37 8.38 -6.95
C GLU A 325 12.76 9.75 -7.29
N ALA A 326 12.69 10.07 -8.59
CA ALA A 326 12.13 11.31 -9.11
C ALA A 326 10.62 11.50 -8.84
N MET A 327 9.91 10.47 -8.37
CA MET A 327 8.47 10.48 -8.12
C MET A 327 8.14 10.25 -6.63
N LYS A 328 9.12 10.36 -5.73
CA LYS A 328 8.91 10.13 -4.29
C LYS A 328 8.31 11.33 -3.55
N ASP A 329 8.26 12.50 -4.15
CA ASP A 329 7.74 13.72 -3.52
C ASP A 329 6.22 13.76 -3.52
N GLY A 330 5.62 14.13 -2.38
CA GLY A 330 4.17 14.29 -2.20
C GLY A 330 3.41 12.96 -2.19
N SER A 331 2.73 12.63 -1.08
CA SER A 331 1.71 11.57 -1.08
C SER A 331 0.74 11.71 0.07
N PRO A 332 -0.54 11.36 -0.13
CA PRO A 332 -1.50 11.23 0.96
C PRO A 332 -1.25 9.98 1.83
N TYR A 333 -0.43 9.02 1.38
CA TYR A 333 -0.16 7.78 2.10
C TYR A 333 1.31 7.66 2.52
N GLU A 334 1.54 7.22 3.76
CA GLU A 334 2.88 7.06 4.34
C GLU A 334 3.75 6.02 3.59
N TYR A 335 3.15 4.90 3.19
CA TYR A 335 3.88 3.75 2.61
C TYR A 335 3.64 3.53 1.11
N PHE A 336 2.77 4.33 0.48
CA PHE A 336 2.36 4.19 -0.91
C PHE A 336 2.41 5.53 -1.64
N LYS A 337 2.67 5.50 -2.95
CA LYS A 337 2.64 6.67 -3.83
C LYS A 337 1.75 6.39 -5.05
N PRO A 338 0.86 7.31 -5.42
CA PRO A 338 0.18 7.22 -6.71
C PRO A 338 1.19 7.52 -7.83
N VAL A 339 1.38 6.58 -8.75
CA VAL A 339 2.23 6.73 -9.94
C VAL A 339 1.33 6.81 -11.16
N PRO A 340 1.62 7.69 -12.13
CA PRO A 340 0.87 7.77 -13.38
C PRO A 340 0.87 6.42 -14.10
N ARG A 341 -0.29 6.00 -14.59
CA ARG A 341 -0.46 4.74 -15.33
C ARG A 341 0.39 4.70 -16.60
N GLU A 342 0.74 5.86 -17.14
CA GLU A 342 1.53 6.04 -18.36
C GLU A 342 2.98 5.55 -18.24
N LEU A 343 3.43 5.12 -17.04
CA LEU A 343 4.70 4.44 -16.88
C LEU A 343 4.71 3.13 -17.69
N HIS A 344 5.31 3.20 -18.88
CA HIS A 344 5.33 2.10 -19.82
C HIS A 344 5.96 0.84 -19.21
N ILE A 345 5.43 -0.35 -19.52
CA ILE A 345 5.83 -1.62 -18.89
C ILE A 345 7.33 -1.91 -19.08
N ARG A 346 7.87 -1.47 -20.22
CA ARG A 346 9.28 -1.58 -20.61
C ARG A 346 10.19 -0.51 -19.99
N HIS A 347 9.66 0.42 -19.19
CA HIS A 347 10.50 1.38 -18.49
C HIS A 347 11.34 0.66 -17.42
N GLU A 348 12.61 1.02 -17.28
CA GLU A 348 13.54 0.33 -16.37
C GLU A 348 13.07 0.38 -14.90
N ALA A 349 12.53 1.51 -14.50
CA ALA A 349 12.00 1.71 -13.15
C ALA A 349 10.59 1.11 -12.94
N HIS A 350 10.02 0.40 -13.92
CA HIS A 350 8.72 -0.25 -13.75
C HIS A 350 8.85 -1.45 -12.79
N PRO A 351 7.94 -1.62 -11.81
CA PRO A 351 8.06 -2.68 -10.78
C PRO A 351 8.21 -4.09 -11.36
N LEU A 352 7.54 -4.38 -12.47
CA LEU A 352 7.69 -5.64 -13.21
C LEU A 352 9.15 -5.94 -13.60
N GLN A 353 9.91 -4.92 -14.00
CA GLN A 353 11.33 -5.09 -14.38
C GLN A 353 12.20 -5.37 -13.16
N ALA A 354 11.82 -4.86 -11.98
CA ALA A 354 12.46 -5.20 -10.72
C ALA A 354 12.21 -6.68 -10.34
N VAL A 355 11.00 -7.20 -10.56
CA VAL A 355 10.69 -8.64 -10.34
C VAL A 355 11.55 -9.53 -11.25
N PHE A 356 11.60 -9.19 -12.55
CA PHE A 356 12.28 -9.99 -13.57
C PHE A 356 13.64 -9.41 -13.98
N HIS A 357 14.43 -8.95 -13.02
CA HIS A 357 15.78 -8.45 -13.28
C HIS A 357 16.71 -9.53 -13.86
N SER A 358 17.84 -9.14 -14.45
CA SER A 358 18.76 -10.04 -15.18
C SER A 358 19.20 -11.28 -14.38
N MET A 359 19.41 -11.16 -13.07
CA MET A 359 19.81 -12.29 -12.24
C MET A 359 18.66 -13.27 -11.99
N MET A 360 17.41 -12.80 -11.83
CA MET A 360 16.24 -13.67 -11.79
C MET A 360 16.10 -14.45 -13.11
N GLN A 361 16.25 -13.78 -14.26
CA GLN A 361 16.14 -14.43 -15.57
C GLN A 361 17.18 -15.56 -15.76
N LYS A 362 18.46 -15.29 -15.44
CA LYS A 362 19.52 -16.32 -15.45
C LYS A 362 19.22 -17.48 -14.50
N SER A 363 18.55 -17.18 -13.38
CA SER A 363 18.20 -18.17 -12.38
C SER A 363 17.03 -19.04 -12.82
N ILE A 364 16.02 -18.49 -13.47
CA ILE A 364 14.94 -19.24 -14.12
C ILE A 364 15.52 -20.29 -15.08
N VAL A 365 16.45 -19.89 -15.96
CA VAL A 365 17.14 -20.82 -16.87
C VAL A 365 17.82 -21.93 -16.09
N ARG A 366 18.64 -21.57 -15.09
CA ARG A 366 19.40 -22.56 -14.31
C ARG A 366 18.50 -23.51 -13.51
N LEU A 367 17.42 -23.00 -12.91
CA LEU A 367 16.52 -23.76 -12.04
C LEU A 367 15.70 -24.76 -12.87
N ALA A 368 15.10 -24.31 -13.98
CA ALA A 368 14.38 -25.20 -14.89
C ALA A 368 15.31 -26.28 -15.47
N PHE A 369 16.51 -25.91 -15.91
CA PHE A 369 17.51 -26.84 -16.44
C PHE A 369 17.88 -27.93 -15.42
N ASN A 370 18.19 -27.53 -14.19
CA ASN A 370 18.57 -28.47 -13.13
C ASN A 370 17.40 -29.36 -12.68
N TYR A 371 16.18 -28.80 -12.65
CA TYR A 371 14.98 -29.54 -12.28
C TYR A 371 14.72 -30.70 -13.26
N GLU A 372 14.76 -30.40 -14.57
CA GLU A 372 14.47 -31.37 -15.63
C GLU A 372 15.54 -32.47 -15.72
N LEU A 373 16.80 -32.17 -15.41
CA LEU A 373 17.85 -33.19 -15.34
C LEU A 373 17.75 -34.11 -14.12
N ARG A 374 17.09 -33.66 -13.04
CA ARG A 374 16.89 -34.47 -11.82
C ARG A 374 15.60 -35.28 -11.86
N HIS A 375 14.53 -34.69 -12.37
CA HIS A 375 13.17 -35.23 -12.26
C HIS A 375 12.55 -35.56 -13.62
N GLY A 376 13.02 -34.93 -14.69
CA GLY A 376 12.43 -35.11 -16.00
C GLY A 376 12.89 -36.43 -16.64
N ALA A 377 11.93 -37.20 -17.14
CA ALA A 377 12.24 -38.35 -17.97
C ALA A 377 12.78 -37.82 -19.30
N ALA A 378 14.09 -37.95 -19.55
CA ALA A 378 14.74 -37.67 -20.83
C ALA A 378 14.11 -38.39 -22.05
N ASN A 379 13.15 -39.28 -21.81
CA ASN A 379 12.41 -40.07 -22.78
C ASN A 379 11.06 -39.46 -23.22
N ALA A 380 10.68 -38.24 -22.79
CA ALA A 380 9.60 -37.51 -23.42
C ALA A 380 10.06 -37.08 -24.83
N ARG A 381 10.17 -38.06 -25.73
CA ARG A 381 10.38 -37.85 -27.16
C ARG A 381 9.40 -36.78 -27.60
N ILE A 382 9.93 -35.73 -28.20
CA ILE A 382 9.20 -34.69 -28.92
C ILE A 382 8.39 -35.40 -30.03
N LYS A 383 7.23 -35.92 -29.68
CA LYS A 383 6.26 -36.52 -30.59
C LYS A 383 4.96 -35.76 -30.38
N GLY A 384 4.90 -34.57 -30.97
CA GLY A 384 3.73 -33.71 -30.89
C GLY A 384 4.07 -32.24 -31.10
N LYS A 385 3.03 -31.42 -31.22
CA LYS A 385 3.14 -29.96 -31.32
C LYS A 385 3.51 -29.40 -29.94
N LEU A 386 4.76 -28.95 -29.77
CA LEU A 386 5.25 -28.30 -28.55
C LEU A 386 4.33 -27.12 -28.20
N SER A 387 3.57 -27.24 -27.11
CA SER A 387 2.53 -26.26 -26.76
C SER A 387 2.63 -25.82 -25.30
N ARG A 388 2.93 -26.75 -24.38
CA ARG A 388 3.10 -26.48 -22.94
C ARG A 388 4.56 -26.18 -22.62
N LEU A 389 4.80 -25.46 -21.53
CA LEU A 389 6.16 -25.17 -21.05
C LEU A 389 6.96 -26.45 -20.74
N SER A 390 6.30 -27.44 -20.14
CA SER A 390 6.86 -28.76 -19.84
C SER A 390 7.39 -29.51 -21.08
N ASP A 391 6.84 -29.22 -22.26
CA ASP A 391 7.24 -29.91 -23.50
C ASP A 391 8.66 -29.53 -23.93
N PHE A 392 9.21 -28.42 -23.41
CA PHE A 392 10.52 -27.91 -23.77
C PHE A 392 11.67 -28.44 -22.90
N TYR A 393 11.43 -29.38 -21.98
CA TYR A 393 12.46 -30.04 -21.16
C TYR A 393 13.51 -29.05 -20.62
N ILE A 394 14.82 -29.27 -20.84
CA ILE A 394 15.89 -28.37 -20.39
C ILE A 394 15.82 -26.93 -20.95
N ALA A 395 15.07 -26.69 -22.03
CA ALA A 395 14.82 -25.36 -22.59
C ALA A 395 13.56 -24.67 -22.04
N ARG A 396 12.83 -25.32 -21.13
CA ARG A 396 11.61 -24.82 -20.48
C ARG A 396 11.74 -23.41 -19.89
N GLY A 397 12.84 -23.13 -19.20
CA GLY A 397 13.10 -21.78 -18.66
C GLY A 397 13.28 -20.70 -19.75
N VAL A 398 13.84 -21.06 -20.91
CA VAL A 398 13.97 -20.15 -22.06
C VAL A 398 12.61 -19.89 -22.69
N ARG A 399 11.78 -20.93 -22.80
CA ARG A 399 10.40 -20.79 -23.27
C ARG A 399 9.60 -19.84 -22.37
N LEU A 400 9.70 -19.98 -21.04
CA LEU A 400 9.06 -19.06 -20.09
C LEU A 400 9.51 -17.62 -20.33
N LEU A 401 10.83 -17.38 -20.43
CA LEU A 401 11.37 -16.04 -20.65
C LEU A 401 10.91 -15.41 -21.97
N ARG A 402 10.74 -16.21 -23.03
CA ARG A 402 10.12 -15.74 -24.28
C ARG A 402 8.69 -15.27 -24.04
N LEU A 403 7.86 -16.05 -23.35
CA LEU A 403 6.48 -15.66 -23.04
C LEU A 403 6.43 -14.36 -22.23
N LEU A 404 7.31 -14.21 -21.24
CA LEU A 404 7.43 -13.00 -20.44
C LEU A 404 7.88 -11.79 -21.30
N ARG A 405 8.82 -12.00 -22.22
CA ARG A 405 9.27 -10.98 -23.19
C ARG A 405 8.12 -10.50 -24.05
N ASP A 406 7.33 -11.43 -24.57
CA ASP A 406 6.20 -11.15 -25.45
C ASP A 406 5.09 -10.38 -24.70
N GLN A 407 5.04 -10.47 -23.36
CA GLN A 407 4.16 -9.68 -22.47
C GLN A 407 4.79 -8.36 -21.95
N GLY A 408 6.00 -8.01 -22.39
CA GLY A 408 6.63 -6.71 -22.10
C GLY A 408 7.75 -6.72 -21.06
N VAL A 409 8.13 -7.88 -20.52
CA VAL A 409 9.34 -8.01 -19.68
C VAL A 409 10.59 -7.79 -20.54
N ARG A 410 11.56 -7.01 -20.05
CA ARG A 410 12.83 -6.80 -20.77
C ARG A 410 13.74 -7.99 -20.55
N VAL A 411 13.83 -8.88 -21.53
CA VAL A 411 14.76 -10.01 -21.53
C VAL A 411 15.96 -9.69 -22.39
N ASP A 412 17.18 -9.80 -21.84
CA ASP A 412 18.42 -9.65 -22.59
C ASP A 412 18.83 -10.99 -23.22
N PRO A 413 18.66 -11.18 -24.54
CA PRO A 413 18.91 -12.46 -25.20
C PRO A 413 20.37 -12.90 -25.05
N LYS A 414 21.33 -11.95 -24.99
CA LYS A 414 22.75 -12.28 -24.85
C LYS A 414 23.06 -12.85 -23.47
N ALA A 415 22.47 -12.27 -22.42
CA ALA A 415 22.59 -12.80 -21.06
C ALA A 415 21.96 -14.19 -20.92
N ILE A 416 20.81 -14.43 -21.55
CA ILE A 416 20.14 -15.75 -21.54
C ILE A 416 20.97 -16.77 -22.32
N LYS A 417 21.43 -16.42 -23.53
CA LYS A 417 22.30 -17.28 -24.36
C LYS A 417 23.53 -17.71 -23.58
N LYS A 418 24.22 -16.76 -22.93
CA LYS A 418 25.37 -17.07 -22.08
C LYS A 418 25.00 -18.01 -20.91
N ALA A 419 23.85 -17.77 -20.25
CA ALA A 419 23.41 -18.64 -19.16
C ALA A 419 23.14 -20.07 -19.63
N VAL A 420 22.51 -20.25 -20.80
CA VAL A 420 22.29 -21.56 -21.43
C VAL A 420 23.61 -22.21 -21.78
N LEU A 421 24.51 -21.53 -22.48
CA LEU A 421 25.81 -22.09 -22.86
C LEU A 421 26.61 -22.56 -21.64
N LEU A 422 26.59 -21.81 -20.54
CA LEU A 422 27.23 -22.22 -19.28
C LEU A 422 26.63 -23.50 -18.67
N ARG A 423 25.35 -23.80 -18.91
CA ARG A 423 24.70 -25.06 -18.52
C ARG A 423 25.00 -26.17 -19.51
N LEU A 424 25.10 -25.88 -20.80
CA LEU A 424 25.53 -26.87 -21.79
C LEU A 424 27.00 -27.28 -21.60
N THR A 425 27.85 -26.39 -21.07
CA THR A 425 29.22 -26.76 -20.66
C THR A 425 29.20 -27.81 -19.55
N ASP A 426 28.21 -27.76 -18.66
CA ASP A 426 28.06 -28.74 -17.59
C ASP A 426 27.74 -30.15 -18.16
N LEU A 427 27.00 -30.23 -19.27
CA LEU A 427 26.61 -31.50 -19.91
C LEU A 427 27.66 -32.03 -20.89
N TYR A 428 28.10 -31.20 -21.83
CA TYR A 428 28.89 -31.62 -22.99
C TYR A 428 30.33 -31.10 -22.97
N GLY A 429 30.68 -30.23 -22.03
CA GLY A 429 32.04 -29.73 -21.88
C GLY A 429 33.00 -30.81 -21.35
N PRO A 430 34.32 -30.60 -21.52
CA PRO A 430 35.36 -31.45 -20.95
C PRO A 430 35.10 -31.70 -19.45
N THR A 431 35.14 -32.95 -19.00
CA THR A 431 34.95 -33.32 -17.59
C THR A 431 36.09 -32.78 -16.74
N THR A 432 35.80 -31.82 -15.87
CA THR A 432 36.74 -31.30 -14.86
C THR A 432 36.12 -31.52 -13.48
N GLY A 433 36.81 -32.24 -12.58
CA GLY A 433 36.46 -32.29 -11.15
C GLY A 433 34.99 -32.63 -10.85
N SER A 434 34.41 -33.56 -11.61
CA SER A 434 32.95 -33.73 -11.64
C SER A 434 32.38 -34.10 -10.28
N THR A 435 31.53 -33.23 -9.73
CA THR A 435 30.71 -33.56 -8.56
C THR A 435 29.74 -34.68 -8.94
N ARG A 436 29.34 -35.54 -7.98
CA ARG A 436 28.35 -36.62 -8.24
C ARG A 436 27.06 -36.11 -8.91
N SER A 437 26.65 -34.87 -8.61
CA SER A 437 25.47 -34.24 -9.24
C SER A 437 25.67 -33.95 -10.73
N LEU A 438 26.89 -33.61 -11.15
CA LEU A 438 27.22 -33.32 -12.55
C LEU A 438 27.30 -34.61 -13.36
N GLU A 439 27.95 -35.65 -12.82
CA GLU A 439 27.95 -36.99 -13.43
C GLU A 439 26.53 -37.53 -13.64
N HIS A 440 25.67 -37.40 -12.62
CA HIS A 440 24.27 -37.80 -12.75
C HIS A 440 23.54 -37.02 -13.86
N SER A 441 23.78 -35.71 -13.95
CA SER A 441 23.19 -34.85 -14.99
C SER A 441 23.63 -35.25 -16.40
N LYS A 442 24.91 -35.59 -16.57
CA LYS A 442 25.45 -36.10 -17.85
C LYS A 442 24.84 -37.44 -18.23
N TYR A 443 24.70 -38.34 -17.27
CA TYR A 443 24.08 -39.65 -17.48
C TYR A 443 22.57 -39.57 -17.78
N ALA A 444 21.87 -38.66 -17.10
CA ALA A 444 20.44 -38.44 -17.30
C ALA A 444 20.13 -37.85 -18.68
N ASN A 445 21.04 -37.01 -19.21
CA ASN A 445 20.87 -36.41 -20.52
C ASN A 445 21.08 -37.43 -21.65
N ARG A 446 20.04 -37.63 -22.47
CA ARG A 446 20.06 -38.55 -23.63
C ARG A 446 20.06 -37.84 -24.98
N MET A 447 20.03 -36.51 -24.99
CA MET A 447 19.95 -35.72 -26.22
C MET A 447 21.34 -35.46 -26.80
N THR A 448 21.44 -35.41 -28.12
CA THR A 448 22.62 -34.97 -28.85
C THR A 448 22.68 -33.43 -28.92
N MET A 449 23.87 -32.87 -29.19
CA MET A 449 24.03 -31.40 -29.29
C MET A 449 23.12 -30.77 -30.36
N PRO A 450 22.94 -31.35 -31.57
CA PRO A 450 22.01 -30.81 -32.55
C PRO A 450 20.55 -30.80 -32.08
N GLU A 451 20.11 -31.86 -31.38
CA GLU A 451 18.75 -31.93 -30.84
C GLU A 451 18.54 -30.88 -29.74
N VAL A 452 19.53 -30.66 -28.88
CA VAL A 452 19.48 -29.61 -27.86
C VAL A 452 19.47 -28.22 -28.49
N LYS A 453 20.28 -27.98 -29.53
CA LYS A 453 20.24 -26.72 -30.28
C LYS A 453 18.82 -26.44 -30.78
N GLN A 454 18.25 -27.40 -31.51
CA GLN A 454 16.90 -27.26 -32.06
C GLN A 454 15.87 -26.98 -30.98
N LEU A 455 15.94 -27.68 -29.84
CA LEU A 455 15.03 -27.49 -28.72
C LEU A 455 15.07 -26.05 -28.16
N PHE A 456 16.27 -25.46 -28.02
CA PHE A 456 16.42 -24.09 -27.53
C PHE A 456 15.97 -23.05 -28.56
N ASP A 457 16.23 -23.28 -29.84
CA ASP A 457 15.74 -22.41 -30.91
C ASP A 457 14.22 -22.45 -31.01
N ASP A 458 13.61 -23.63 -30.89
CA ASP A 458 12.14 -23.78 -30.86
C ASP A 458 11.54 -23.08 -29.62
N ALA A 459 12.19 -23.22 -28.46
CA ALA A 459 11.77 -22.56 -27.22
C ALA A 459 11.76 -21.03 -27.37
N TRP A 460 12.80 -20.48 -27.99
CA TRP A 460 12.98 -19.04 -28.19
C TRP A 460 12.20 -18.49 -29.41
N GLY A 461 12.02 -19.29 -30.46
CA GLY A 461 11.25 -18.99 -31.67
C GLY A 461 12.04 -18.52 -32.88
N GLU A 462 13.36 -18.47 -32.79
CA GLU A 462 14.30 -18.04 -33.81
C GLU A 462 15.66 -18.68 -33.51
N ASP A 463 16.62 -18.56 -34.43
CA ASP A 463 17.99 -19.05 -34.19
C ASP A 463 18.61 -18.31 -33.00
N PHE A 464 18.73 -19.01 -31.88
CA PHE A 464 19.07 -18.42 -30.59
C PHE A 464 20.52 -18.76 -30.21
N LEU A 465 20.91 -20.03 -30.33
CA LEU A 465 22.22 -20.48 -29.90
C LEU A 465 23.33 -20.23 -30.95
N GLY A 466 22.99 -19.98 -32.21
CA GLY A 466 23.96 -19.80 -33.30
C GLY A 466 24.50 -21.13 -33.82
N SER A 467 25.57 -21.13 -34.63
CA SER A 467 26.02 -22.35 -35.30
C SER A 467 26.55 -23.43 -34.32
N LEU A 468 26.46 -24.71 -34.70
CA LEU A 468 26.98 -25.82 -33.87
C LEU A 468 28.48 -25.65 -33.55
N GLY A 469 29.26 -25.17 -34.51
CA GLY A 469 30.69 -24.89 -34.31
C GLY A 469 30.96 -23.78 -33.28
N GLU A 470 30.15 -22.72 -33.27
CA GLU A 470 30.25 -21.67 -32.24
C GLU A 470 29.94 -22.21 -30.84
N ILE A 471 28.93 -23.08 -30.75
CA ILE A 471 28.57 -23.74 -29.49
C ILE A 471 29.75 -24.59 -29.02
N GLU A 472 30.22 -25.53 -29.82
CA GLU A 472 31.34 -26.43 -29.48
C GLU A 472 32.60 -25.66 -29.07
N HIS A 473 32.97 -24.63 -29.85
CA HIS A 473 34.11 -23.77 -29.53
C HIS A 473 33.95 -23.11 -28.15
N PHE A 474 32.78 -22.56 -27.84
CA PHE A 474 32.50 -21.97 -26.53
C PHE A 474 32.61 -23.01 -25.41
N LEU A 475 32.04 -24.21 -25.60
CA LEU A 475 32.04 -25.27 -24.58
C LEU A 475 33.46 -25.73 -24.23
N VAL A 476 34.31 -25.91 -25.24
CA VAL A 476 35.72 -26.28 -25.04
C VAL A 476 36.49 -25.16 -24.35
N GLN A 477 36.34 -23.92 -24.81
CA GLN A 477 37.03 -22.76 -24.23
C GLN A 477 36.66 -22.57 -22.76
N GLU A 478 35.36 -22.59 -22.44
CA GLU A 478 34.86 -22.39 -21.09
C GLU A 478 35.18 -23.58 -20.18
N GLY A 479 35.12 -24.81 -20.70
CA GLY A 479 35.53 -26.01 -19.98
C GLY A 479 37.02 -25.97 -19.58
N ASN A 480 37.90 -25.62 -20.52
CA ASN A 480 39.33 -25.47 -20.26
C ASN A 480 39.61 -24.35 -19.24
N ARG A 481 38.91 -23.22 -19.34
CA ARG A 481 39.02 -22.13 -18.37
C ARG A 481 38.66 -22.57 -16.95
N ARG A 482 37.61 -23.39 -16.79
CA ARG A 482 37.20 -23.94 -15.49
C ARG A 482 38.22 -24.94 -14.96
N PHE A 483 38.78 -25.81 -15.82
CA PHE A 483 39.87 -26.72 -15.46
C PHE A 483 41.07 -25.99 -14.88
N GLU A 484 41.53 -24.94 -15.57
CA GLU A 484 42.68 -24.14 -15.12
C GLU A 484 42.42 -23.44 -13.80
N ALA A 485 41.21 -22.91 -13.59
CA ALA A 485 40.80 -22.27 -12.35
C ALA A 485 40.80 -23.26 -11.18
N GLU A 486 40.27 -24.47 -11.38
CA GLU A 486 40.26 -25.54 -10.38
C GLU A 486 41.68 -26.01 -10.04
N ARG A 487 42.54 -26.18 -11.04
CA ARG A 487 43.95 -26.53 -10.85
C ARG A 487 44.69 -25.46 -10.03
N LYS A 488 44.46 -24.18 -10.31
CA LYS A 488 45.05 -23.06 -9.54
C LYS A 488 44.55 -23.05 -8.09
N TYR A 489 43.26 -23.29 -7.86
CA TYR A 489 42.66 -23.36 -6.52
C TYR A 489 43.23 -24.53 -5.70
N ASN A 490 43.35 -25.72 -6.31
CA ASN A 490 43.92 -26.88 -5.64
C ASN A 490 45.40 -26.69 -5.30
N ALA A 491 46.18 -26.07 -6.21
CA ALA A 491 47.59 -25.75 -5.97
C ALA A 491 47.82 -24.70 -4.87
N THR A 492 46.88 -23.77 -4.67
CA THR A 492 46.93 -22.81 -3.55
C THR A 492 46.56 -23.47 -2.23
N ARG A 493 45.54 -24.34 -2.23
CA ARG A 493 45.11 -25.09 -1.04
C ARG A 493 46.14 -26.12 -0.55
N SER A 494 46.93 -26.71 -1.45
CA SER A 494 48.03 -27.63 -1.10
C SER A 494 49.29 -26.92 -0.59
N ARG A 495 49.40 -25.60 -0.78
CA ARG A 495 50.50 -24.78 -0.22
C ARG A 495 50.15 -24.16 1.14
N SER A 496 48.88 -24.15 1.52
CA SER A 496 48.39 -23.64 2.82
C SER A 496 48.16 -24.72 3.87
N ARG A 497 48.41 -25.98 3.52
CA ARG A 497 48.50 -27.13 4.42
C ARG A 497 49.94 -27.57 4.46
#